data_AF-A0A938ANL8-F1
#
_entry.id   AF-A0A938ANL8-F1
#
_cell.length_a   1.000
_cell.length_b   1.000
_cell.length_c   1.000
_cell.angle_alpha   90.00
_cell.angle_beta   90.00
_cell.angle_gamma   90.00
#
_symmetry.space_group_name_H-M   'P 1'
#
loop_
_entity.id
_entity.type
_entity.pdbx_description
1 polymer ?
#
loop_
_entity_poly.entity_id
_entity_poly.type
_entity_poly.pdbx_seq_one_letter_code
_entity_poly.pdbx_strand_id
1 'polypeptide(L)' 'MRDRVFSGARPTGRQHLGNYLGAIQNYVALQADYDCVYCIVDLHALTTVED' A
#
# COMPACT_ATOMS: atom_id res chain seq x y z
N MET A 1 6.62 6.74 22.22
CA MET A 1 6.36 7.19 20.83
C MET A 1 6.33 5.93 19.99
N ARG A 2 5.28 5.70 19.18
CA ARG A 2 5.25 4.55 18.27
C ARG A 2 6.11 4.88 17.05
N ASP A 3 6.81 3.89 16.53
CA ASP A 3 7.54 4.04 15.27
C ASP A 3 6.54 4.23 14.13
N ARG A 4 6.99 4.89 13.05
CA ARG A 4 6.14 5.25 11.91
C ARG A 4 6.41 4.34 10.73
N VAL A 5 5.34 3.86 10.10
CA VAL A 5 5.39 3.09 8.86
C VAL A 5 4.68 3.86 7.75
N PHE A 6 5.36 4.04 6.61
CA PHE A 6 4.76 4.58 5.39
C PHE A 6 4.68 3.47 4.34
N SER A 7 3.51 3.26 3.77
CA SER A 7 3.26 2.25 2.73
C SER A 7 2.57 2.88 1.52
N GLY A 8 3.26 2.88 0.38
CA GLY A 8 2.71 3.34 -0.90
C GLY A 8 2.13 2.18 -1.72
N ALA A 9 0.87 2.28 -2.13
CA ALA A 9 0.20 1.30 -2.99
C ALA A 9 -0.13 1.90 -4.35
N ARG A 10 0.33 1.27 -5.44
CA ARG A 10 0.05 1.74 -6.80
C ARG A 10 -1.42 1.42 -7.16
N PRO A 11 -2.17 2.35 -7.76
CA PRO A 11 -3.53 2.07 -8.23
C PRO A 11 -3.49 1.23 -9.51
N THR A 12 -3.42 -0.10 -9.38
CA THR A 12 -3.35 -1.06 -10.51
C THR A 12 -4.72 -1.53 -11.01
N GLY A 13 -5.81 -0.95 -10.51
CA GLY A 13 -7.17 -1.31 -10.87
C GLY A 13 -7.69 -2.55 -10.12
N ARG A 14 -7.42 -3.76 -10.64
CA ARG A 14 -7.94 -5.01 -10.07
C ARG A 14 -6.99 -5.63 -9.06
N GLN A 15 -7.22 -5.33 -7.79
CA GLN A 15 -6.58 -6.07 -6.70
C GLN A 15 -7.03 -7.54 -6.70
N HIS A 16 -6.10 -8.44 -6.42
CA HIS A 16 -6.32 -9.87 -6.36
C HIS A 16 -5.88 -10.47 -5.03
N LEU A 17 -6.17 -11.77 -4.82
CA LEU A 17 -5.91 -12.46 -3.55
C LEU A 17 -4.45 -12.36 -3.11
N GLY A 18 -3.50 -12.43 -4.05
CA GLY A 18 -2.08 -12.20 -3.76
C GLY A 18 -1.78 -10.82 -3.13
N ASN A 19 -2.44 -9.74 -3.54
CA ASN A 19 -2.25 -8.43 -2.91
C ASN A 19 -2.82 -8.41 -1.48
N TYR A 20 -3.97 -9.08 -1.30
CA TYR A 20 -4.61 -9.17 0.01
C TYR A 20 -3.72 -9.93 1.01
N LEU A 21 -3.30 -11.14 0.66
CA LEU A 21 -2.47 -11.99 1.51
C LEU A 21 -1.04 -11.45 1.65
N GLY A 22 -0.49 -10.84 0.60
CA GLY A 22 0.91 -10.39 0.58
C GLY A 22 1.16 -9.02 1.21
N ALA A 23 0.17 -8.12 1.22
CA ALA A 23 0.36 -6.75 1.69
C ALA A 23 -0.77 -6.27 2.59
N ILE A 24 -2.04 -6.39 2.17
CA ILE A 24 -3.16 -5.75 2.86
C ILE A 24 -3.37 -6.32 4.26
N GLN A 25 -3.26 -7.65 4.45
CA GLN A 25 -3.36 -8.23 5.80
C GLN A 25 -2.24 -7.72 6.73
N ASN A 26 -1.02 -7.58 6.21
CA ASN A 26 0.09 -7.03 6.97
C ASN A 26 -0.13 -5.54 7.31
N TYR A 27 -0.70 -4.76 6.37
CA TYR A 27 -1.09 -3.38 6.64
C TYR A 27 -2.08 -3.29 7.80
N VAL A 28 -3.11 -4.15 7.84
CA VAL A 28 -4.07 -4.16 8.95
C VAL A 28 -3.37 -4.53 10.27
N ALA A 29 -2.51 -5.54 10.28
CA ALA A 29 -1.81 -5.96 11.49
C ALA A 29 -0.89 -4.86 12.07
N LEU A 30 -0.16 -4.14 11.20
CA LEU A 30 0.77 -3.09 11.61
C LEU A 30 0.11 -1.90 12.35
N GLN A 31 -1.18 -1.67 12.14
CA GLN A 31 -1.91 -0.58 12.81
C GLN A 31 -2.00 -0.75 14.34
N ALA A 32 -1.80 -1.98 14.85
CA ALA A 32 -1.77 -2.23 16.29
C ALA A 32 -0.51 -1.66 16.96
N ASP A 33 0.61 -1.67 16.24
CA ASP A 33 1.95 -1.43 16.80
C ASP A 33 2.57 -0.11 16.31
N TYR A 34 2.20 0.37 15.12
CA TYR A 34 2.84 1.51 14.44
C TYR A 34 1.87 2.62 14.08
N ASP A 35 2.37 3.85 14.03
CA ASP A 35 1.67 4.96 13.40
C ASP A 35 1.78 4.82 11.88
N CYS A 36 0.74 4.30 11.25
CA CYS A 36 0.75 3.94 9.83
C CYS A 36 0.20 5.04 8.93
N VAL A 37 0.89 5.30 7.81
CA VAL A 37 0.44 6.16 6.72
C VAL A 37 0.38 5.32 5.44
N TYR A 38 -0.81 5.20 4.87
CA TYR A 38 -1.04 4.53 3.59
C TYR A 38 -1.30 5.57 2.50
N CYS A 39 -0.52 5.52 1.42
CA CYS A 39 -0.62 6.47 0.32
C CYS A 39 -0.94 5.72 -0.98
N ILE A 40 -1.96 6.20 -1.71
CA ILE A 40 -2.15 5.78 -3.10
C ILE A 40 -1.15 6.56 -3.95
N VAL A 41 -0.15 5.86 -4.50
CA VAL A 41 0.93 6.47 -5.28
C VAL A 41 0.53 6.59 -6.75
N ASP A 42 -0.48 7.41 -7.03
CA ASP A 42 -1.01 7.68 -8.37
C ASP A 42 0.04 8.27 -9.33
N LEU A 43 0.91 9.17 -8.86
CA LEU A 43 2.03 9.70 -9.66
C LEU A 43 2.98 8.59 -10.15
N HIS A 44 3.16 7.51 -9.38
CA HIS A 44 3.96 6.35 -9.81
C HIS A 44 3.23 5.46 -10.83
N ALA A 45 1.91 5.59 -10.97
CA ALA A 45 1.17 4.92 -12.04
C ALA A 45 1.37 5.64 -13.38
N LEU A 46 1.59 6.96 -13.37
CA LEU A 46 1.78 7.77 -14.57
C LEU A 46 3.12 7.49 -15.29
N THR A 47 4.10 6.88 -14.63
CA THR A 47 5.41 6.57 -15.23
C THR A 47 5.42 5.28 -16.04
N THR A 48 4.30 4.56 -16.09
CA THR A 48 4.13 3.30 -16.84
C THR A 48 2.93 3.32 -17.77
N VAL A 49 2.47 4.52 -18.16
CA VAL A 49 1.43 4.65 -19.20
C VAL A 49 2.06 4.21 -20.53
N GLU A 50 1.64 3.05 -21.01
CA GLU A 50 1.92 2.57 -22.37
C GLU A 50 0.73 2.93 -23.25
N ASP A 51 0.99 3.46 -24.45
CA ASP A 51 -0.03 3.83 -25.46
C ASP A 51 -0.83 2.61 -25.98
#